data_AF-A0A9E4FCB8-F1
#
_entry.id   AF-A0A9E4FCB8-F1
#
_cell.length_a   1.000
_cell.length_b   1.000
_cell.length_c   1.000
_cell.angle_alpha   90.00
_cell.angle_beta   90.00
_cell.angle_gamma   90.00
#
_symmetry.space_group_name_H-M   'P 1'
#
loop_
_entity.id
_entity.type
_entity.pdbx_description
1 polymer ?
#
loop_
_entity_poly.entity_id
_entity_poly.type
_entity_poly.pdbx_seq_one_letter_code
_entity_poly.pdbx_strand_id
1 'polypeptide(L)'
;MEVRLGTASRFPAVVRPAVVKAAFWIPLALCTMAALLANPSGVVASMSGVTAHLIAFAYLAAALFAAHFRSGPTVAVVLWLLAFGVLIEVAQTFIDGRSGELLDVAVDALGIAIGCVAYRLWACDAACG
;
A
#
# COMPACT_ATOMS: atom_id res chain seq x y z
N MET A 1 28.45 -33.72 -16.01
CA MET A 1 29.02 -32.36 -15.92
C MET A 1 27.83 -31.42 -15.72
N GLU A 2 27.46 -31.17 -14.47
CA GLU A 2 26.29 -30.34 -14.13
C GLU A 2 26.70 -28.87 -14.08
N VAL A 3 26.21 -28.07 -15.02
CA VAL A 3 26.38 -26.62 -15.00
C VAL A 3 25.30 -26.04 -14.08
N ARG A 4 25.63 -25.83 -12.80
CA ARG A 4 24.81 -25.01 -11.90
C ARG A 4 24.89 -23.55 -12.34
N LEU A 5 23.86 -23.08 -13.04
CA LEU A 5 23.63 -21.66 -13.29
C LEU A 5 23.31 -20.96 -11.97
N GLY A 6 24.33 -20.43 -11.31
CA GLY A 6 24.17 -19.55 -10.15
C GLY A 6 23.61 -18.20 -10.59
N THR A 7 22.31 -17.98 -10.41
CA THR A 7 21.70 -16.65 -10.41
C THR A 7 22.14 -15.92 -9.14
N ALA A 8 23.38 -15.45 -9.13
CA ALA A 8 23.84 -14.50 -8.12
C ALA A 8 22.95 -13.24 -8.23
N SER A 9 22.11 -13.00 -7.22
CA SER A 9 21.28 -11.80 -7.19
C SER A 9 22.17 -10.57 -7.30
N ARG A 10 21.98 -9.76 -8.34
CA ARG A 10 22.85 -8.61 -8.70
C ARG A 10 22.90 -7.48 -7.65
N PHE A 11 22.25 -7.63 -6.51
CA PHE A 11 22.18 -6.61 -5.46
C PHE A 11 22.69 -7.14 -4.11
N PRO A 12 23.41 -6.31 -3.34
CA PRO A 12 23.79 -6.64 -1.96
C PRO A 12 22.56 -7.01 -1.13
N ALA A 13 22.72 -7.96 -0.19
CA ALA A 13 21.64 -8.45 0.68
C ALA A 13 20.91 -7.34 1.48
N VAL A 14 21.53 -6.18 1.65
CA VAL A 14 20.99 -4.99 2.34
C VAL A 14 20.20 -4.06 1.41
N VAL A 15 20.53 -4.02 0.11
CA VAL A 15 19.85 -3.14 -0.86
C VAL A 15 18.43 -3.63 -1.12
N ARG A 16 18.23 -4.95 -1.15
CA ARG A 16 16.92 -5.56 -1.39
C ARG A 16 15.87 -5.19 -0.32
N PRO A 17 16.13 -5.31 1.00
CA PRO A 17 15.16 -4.89 2.02
C PRO A 17 14.97 -3.37 2.06
N ALA A 18 16.00 -2.57 1.78
CA ALA A 18 15.87 -1.10 1.75
C ALA A 18 14.94 -0.64 0.62
N VAL A 19 15.08 -1.22 -0.58
CA VAL A 19 14.21 -0.92 -1.73
C VAL A 19 12.76 -1.31 -1.45
N VAL A 20 12.51 -2.49 -0.88
CA VAL A 20 11.13 -2.93 -0.56
C VAL A 20 10.50 -2.05 0.51
N LYS A 21 11.27 -1.64 1.53
CA LYS A 21 10.78 -0.68 2.53
C LYS A 21 10.50 0.69 1.93
N ALA A 22 11.37 1.18 1.05
CA ALA A 22 11.15 2.44 0.33
C ALA A 22 9.90 2.39 -0.55
N ALA A 23 9.66 1.26 -1.22
CA ALA A 23 8.46 1.02 -2.01
C ALA A 23 7.16 1.03 -1.18
N PHE A 24 7.23 0.85 0.13
CA PHE A 24 6.08 1.09 1.02
C PHE A 24 6.02 2.54 1.51
N TRP A 25 7.12 3.04 2.10
CA TRP A 25 7.11 4.33 2.80
C TRP A 25 6.97 5.54 1.87
N ILE A 26 7.57 5.49 0.66
CA ILE A 26 7.46 6.61 -0.28
C ILE A 26 6.02 6.76 -0.78
N PRO A 27 5.34 5.71 -1.30
CA PRO A 27 3.94 5.83 -1.70
C PRO A 27 3.01 6.19 -0.54
N LEU A 28 3.25 5.64 0.67
CA LEU A 28 2.47 6.04 1.86
C LEU A 28 2.55 7.56 2.09
N ALA A 29 3.77 8.12 2.08
CA ALA A 29 3.98 9.55 2.26
C ALA A 29 3.34 10.38 1.14
N LEU A 30 3.46 9.93 -0.12
CA LEU A 30 2.85 10.61 -1.26
C LEU A 30 1.31 10.59 -1.21
N CYS A 31 0.70 9.44 -0.88
CA CYS A 31 -0.75 9.33 -0.69
C CYS A 31 -1.23 10.20 0.47
N THR A 32 -0.51 10.21 1.59
CA THR A 32 -0.80 11.08 2.74
C THR A 32 -0.77 12.55 2.34
N MET A 33 0.30 12.98 1.68
CA MET A 33 0.45 14.35 1.19
C MET A 33 -0.71 14.71 0.25
N ALA A 34 -1.03 13.85 -0.71
CA ALA A 34 -2.11 14.08 -1.67
C ALA A 34 -3.50 14.17 -1.01
N ALA A 35 -3.77 13.32 0.00
CA ALA A 35 -5.04 13.30 0.72
C ALA A 35 -5.25 14.55 1.58
N LEU A 36 -4.18 15.12 2.15
CA LEU A 36 -4.21 16.29 3.02
C LEU A 36 -4.02 17.63 2.29
N LEU A 37 -3.80 17.62 0.98
CA LEU A 37 -3.80 18.86 0.20
C LEU A 37 -5.25 19.36 0.02
N ALA A 38 -5.50 20.59 0.46
CA ALA A 38 -6.82 21.25 0.39
C ALA A 38 -7.37 21.35 -1.03
N ASN A 39 -6.51 21.56 -2.03
CA ASN A 39 -6.90 21.69 -3.42
C ASN A 39 -5.93 20.90 -4.32
N PRO A 40 -6.21 19.61 -4.59
CA PRO A 40 -5.32 18.80 -5.40
C PRO A 40 -5.37 19.33 -6.84
N SER A 41 -4.21 19.63 -7.43
CA SER A 41 -4.09 19.96 -8.85
C SER A 41 -3.34 18.84 -9.59
N GLY A 42 -3.63 18.65 -10.88
CA GLY A 42 -2.95 17.64 -11.73
C GLY A 42 -3.61 16.26 -11.75
N VAL A 43 -2.83 15.18 -11.90
CA VAL A 43 -3.31 13.80 -12.13
C VAL A 43 -4.23 13.30 -11.01
N VAL A 44 -3.95 13.66 -9.75
CA VAL A 44 -4.80 13.30 -8.61
C VAL A 44 -6.19 13.94 -8.69
N ALA A 45 -6.30 15.15 -9.26
CA ALA A 45 -7.57 15.80 -9.50
C ALA A 45 -8.38 15.14 -10.64
N SER A 46 -7.71 14.37 -11.51
CA SER A 46 -8.34 13.70 -12.65
C SER A 46 -8.91 12.31 -12.32
N MET A 47 -8.51 11.71 -11.19
CA MET A 47 -9.07 10.46 -10.69
C MET A 47 -10.24 10.74 -9.75
N SER A 48 -11.29 9.92 -9.80
CA SER A 48 -12.31 9.97 -8.74
C SER A 48 -11.71 9.58 -7.40
N GLY A 49 -12.16 10.21 -6.31
CA GLY A 49 -11.74 9.89 -4.94
C GLY A 49 -11.81 8.39 -4.67
N VAL A 50 -12.95 7.77 -5.01
CA VAL A 50 -13.15 6.31 -4.91
C VAL A 50 -12.05 5.49 -5.60
N THR A 51 -11.69 5.82 -6.85
CA THR A 51 -10.66 5.05 -7.57
C THR A 51 -9.28 5.23 -6.94
N ALA A 52 -8.98 6.45 -6.50
CA ALA A 52 -7.71 6.78 -5.86
C ALA A 52 -7.55 6.02 -4.53
N HIS A 53 -8.58 6.02 -3.68
CA HIS A 53 -8.61 5.28 -2.41
C HIS A 53 -8.43 3.77 -2.64
N LEU A 54 -9.23 3.19 -3.55
CA LEU A 54 -9.19 1.76 -3.83
C LEU A 54 -7.79 1.29 -4.26
N ILE A 55 -7.18 1.99 -5.24
CA ILE A 55 -5.87 1.64 -5.77
C ILE A 55 -4.77 1.89 -4.74
N ALA A 56 -4.81 3.02 -4.04
CA ALA A 56 -3.81 3.37 -3.03
C ALA A 56 -3.78 2.31 -1.92
N PHE A 57 -4.94 1.97 -1.36
CA PHE A 57 -5.01 1.01 -0.26
C PHE A 57 -4.76 -0.44 -0.68
N ALA A 58 -5.10 -0.83 -1.92
CA ALA A 58 -4.69 -2.12 -2.46
C ALA A 58 -3.17 -2.22 -2.63
N TYR A 59 -2.54 -1.18 -3.16
CA TYR A 59 -1.09 -1.13 -3.29
C TYR A 59 -0.41 -1.15 -1.91
N LEU A 60 -0.84 -0.28 -0.99
CA LEU A 60 -0.23 -0.14 0.32
C LEU A 60 -0.35 -1.43 1.14
N ALA A 61 -1.45 -2.17 1.04
CA ALA A 61 -1.59 -3.47 1.68
C ALA A 61 -0.56 -4.49 1.18
N ALA A 62 -0.43 -4.63 -0.14
CA ALA A 62 0.56 -5.54 -0.73
C ALA A 62 2.01 -5.11 -0.39
N ALA A 63 2.31 -3.82 -0.44
CA ALA A 63 3.62 -3.26 -0.11
C ALA A 63 3.95 -3.41 1.39
N LEU A 64 2.99 -3.22 2.29
CA LEU A 64 3.16 -3.40 3.73
C LEU A 64 3.49 -4.85 4.08
N PHE A 65 2.80 -5.81 3.45
CA PHE A 65 3.16 -7.21 3.54
C PHE A 65 4.59 -7.47 3.07
N ALA A 66 4.93 -7.01 1.87
CA ALA A 66 6.26 -7.21 1.30
C ALA A 66 7.38 -6.65 2.19
N ALA A 67 7.15 -5.47 2.77
CA ALA A 67 8.16 -4.73 3.52
C ALA A 67 8.32 -5.18 4.97
N HIS A 68 7.22 -5.54 5.65
CA HIS A 68 7.22 -5.70 7.11
C HIS A 68 6.55 -6.98 7.62
N PHE A 69 5.68 -7.62 6.83
CA PHE A 69 4.86 -8.76 7.28
C PHE A 69 4.88 -9.96 6.32
N ARG A 70 6.02 -10.24 5.64
CA ARG A 70 6.11 -11.29 4.60
C ARG A 70 5.48 -12.62 5.01
N SER A 71 5.63 -13.01 6.28
CA SER A 71 5.02 -14.21 6.89
C SER A 71 4.09 -13.89 8.06
N GLY A 72 3.72 -12.62 8.24
CA GLY A 72 2.92 -12.14 9.37
C GLY A 72 1.41 -12.35 9.19
N PRO A 73 0.63 -12.11 10.26
CA PRO A 73 -0.82 -12.26 10.25
C PRO A 73 -1.48 -11.16 9.40
N THR A 74 -2.45 -11.53 8.56
CA THR A 74 -3.19 -10.57 7.72
C THR A 74 -3.92 -9.52 8.55
N VAL A 75 -4.40 -9.90 9.73
CA VAL A 75 -5.11 -9.01 10.66
C VAL A 75 -4.26 -7.79 11.04
N ALA A 76 -2.93 -7.95 11.22
CA ALA A 76 -2.08 -6.82 11.58
C ALA A 76 -2.01 -5.77 10.45
N VAL A 77 -1.90 -6.22 9.19
CA VAL A 77 -1.90 -5.34 8.01
C VAL A 77 -3.23 -4.61 7.87
N VAL A 78 -4.34 -5.35 8.01
CA VAL A 78 -5.69 -4.79 7.92
C VAL A 78 -5.92 -3.74 8.99
N LEU A 79 -5.63 -4.04 10.26
CA LEU A 79 -5.84 -3.11 11.36
C LEU A 79 -4.96 -1.86 11.22
N TRP A 80 -3.70 -2.02 10.82
CA TRP A 80 -2.79 -0.90 10.65
C TRP A 80 -3.26 0.06 9.55
N LEU A 81 -3.61 -0.48 8.38
CA LEU A 81 -4.06 0.36 7.26
C LEU A 81 -5.45 0.92 7.47
N LEU A 82 -6.38 0.19 8.08
CA LEU A 82 -7.71 0.71 8.39
C LEU A 82 -7.63 1.84 9.41
N ALA A 83 -6.79 1.69 10.46
CA ALA A 83 -6.52 2.77 11.40
C ALA A 83 -5.91 4.00 10.71
N PHE A 84 -5.02 3.77 9.74
CA PHE A 84 -4.43 4.84 8.94
C PHE A 84 -5.47 5.55 8.05
N GLY A 85 -6.34 4.83 7.34
CA GLY A 85 -7.41 5.43 6.53
C GLY A 85 -8.38 6.26 7.36
N VAL A 86 -8.85 5.70 8.49
CA VAL A 86 -9.69 6.45 9.45
C VAL A 86 -9.00 7.72 9.95
N LEU A 87 -7.70 7.66 10.23
CA LEU A 87 -6.94 8.83 10.66
C LEU A 87 -6.88 9.92 9.58
N ILE A 88 -6.74 9.55 8.31
CA ILE A 88 -6.75 10.48 7.18
C ILE A 88 -8.11 11.17 7.05
N GLU A 89 -9.21 10.41 7.09
CA GLU A 89 -10.56 10.96 7.01
C GLU A 89 -10.86 11.92 8.17
N VAL A 90 -10.45 11.56 9.39
CA VAL A 90 -10.54 12.45 10.55
C VAL A 90 -9.71 13.71 10.33
N ALA A 91 -8.47 13.59 9.83
CA ALA A 91 -7.62 14.75 9.56
C ALA A 91 -8.23 15.68 8.48
N GLN A 92 -8.87 15.12 7.46
CA GLN A 92 -9.54 15.88 6.40
C GLN A 92 -10.71 16.72 6.92
N THR A 93 -11.37 16.32 8.01
CA THR A 93 -12.42 17.16 8.64
C THR A 93 -11.91 18.51 9.16
N PHE A 94 -10.60 18.66 9.34
CA PHE A 94 -9.96 19.91 9.77
C PHE A 94 -9.39 20.73 8.61
N ILE A 95 -9.58 20.30 7.35
CA ILE A 95 -8.97 20.92 6.17
C ILE A 95 -10.07 21.55 5.32
N ASP A 96 -10.02 22.87 5.18
CA ASP A 96 -10.94 23.61 4.32
C ASP A 96 -10.88 23.09 2.87
N GLY A 97 -12.03 22.75 2.29
CA GLY A 97 -12.12 22.17 0.95
C GLY A 97 -12.01 20.65 0.91
N ARG A 98 -11.86 19.98 2.07
CA ARG A 98 -11.97 18.52 2.20
C ARG A 98 -13.11 18.15 3.15
N SER A 99 -13.66 16.96 2.93
CA SER A 99 -14.62 16.30 3.80
C SER A 99 -14.05 14.94 4.17
N GLY A 100 -14.18 14.56 5.45
CA GLY A 100 -14.01 13.17 5.84
C GLY A 100 -15.29 12.40 5.53
N GLU A 101 -15.18 11.31 4.77
CA GLU A 101 -16.30 10.50 4.28
C GLU A 101 -16.18 9.05 4.74
N LEU A 102 -17.25 8.54 5.37
CA LEU A 102 -17.31 7.14 5.76
C LEU A 102 -17.26 6.19 4.55
N LEU A 103 -17.70 6.67 3.37
CA LEU A 103 -17.60 5.93 2.12
C LEU A 103 -16.13 5.65 1.75
N ASP A 104 -15.25 6.62 1.95
CA ASP A 104 -13.83 6.47 1.64
C ASP A 104 -13.17 5.43 2.56
N VAL A 105 -13.53 5.37 3.85
CA VAL A 105 -13.12 4.28 4.75
C VAL A 105 -13.57 2.90 4.25
N ALA A 106 -14.79 2.80 3.71
CA ALA A 106 -15.29 1.53 3.17
C ALA A 106 -14.54 1.12 1.89
N VAL A 107 -14.19 2.10 1.05
CA VAL A 107 -13.38 1.88 -0.16
C VAL A 107 -11.95 1.48 0.21
N ASP A 108 -11.36 2.10 1.24
CA ASP A 108 -10.06 1.72 1.79
C ASP A 108 -10.07 0.27 2.25
N ALA A 109 -11.10 -0.14 3.01
CA ALA A 109 -11.25 -1.51 3.49
C ALA A 109 -11.33 -2.52 2.32
N LEU A 110 -12.04 -2.19 1.25
CA LEU A 110 -12.10 -3.01 0.04
C LEU A 110 -10.73 -3.08 -0.65
N GLY A 111 -10.04 -1.95 -0.79
CA GLY A 111 -8.69 -1.89 -1.35
C GLY A 111 -7.71 -2.75 -0.55
N ILE A 112 -7.70 -2.62 0.77
CA ILE A 112 -6.90 -3.44 1.68
C ILE A 112 -7.17 -4.92 1.45
N ALA A 113 -8.44 -5.34 1.38
CA ALA A 113 -8.80 -6.74 1.15
C ALA A 113 -8.23 -7.27 -0.19
N ILE A 114 -8.38 -6.49 -1.26
CA ILE A 114 -7.83 -6.83 -2.59
C ILE A 114 -6.30 -6.96 -2.52
N GLY A 115 -5.62 -5.99 -1.92
CA GLY A 115 -4.15 -6.02 -1.77
C GLY A 115 -3.65 -7.19 -0.94
N CYS A 116 -4.38 -7.55 0.12
CA CYS A 116 -4.09 -8.74 0.92
C CYS A 116 -4.19 -10.02 0.08
N VAL A 117 -5.30 -10.20 -0.65
CA VAL A 117 -5.50 -11.38 -1.51
C VAL A 117 -4.44 -11.44 -2.60
N ALA A 118 -4.20 -10.33 -3.30
CA ALA A 118 -3.20 -10.25 -4.36
C ALA A 118 -1.80 -10.64 -3.87
N TYR A 119 -1.38 -10.13 -2.70
CA TYR A 119 -0.09 -10.49 -2.11
C TYR A 119 -0.02 -11.99 -1.76
N ARG A 120 -1.07 -12.55 -1.18
CA ARG A 120 -1.10 -13.97 -0.79
C ARG A 120 -1.05 -14.90 -1.99
N LEU A 121 -1.76 -14.58 -3.06
CA LEU A 121 -1.70 -15.34 -4.31
C LEU A 121 -0.30 -15.30 -4.92
N TRP A 122 0.30 -14.11 -5.01
CA TRP A 122 1.67 -13.95 -5.49
C TRP A 122 2.71 -14.67 -4.64
N ALA A 123 2.58 -14.58 -3.31
CA ALA A 123 3.50 -15.24 -2.38
C ALA A 123 3.35 -16.78 -2.40
N CYS A 124 2.15 -17.29 -2.67
CA CYS A 124 1.89 -18.73 -2.84
C CYS A 124 2.55 -19.25 -4.12
N ASP A 125 2.35 -18.57 -5.25
CA ASP A 125 2.96 -18.92 -6.54
C ASP A 125 4.49 -18.95 -6.43
N ALA A 126 5.08 -17.91 -5.82
CA ALA A 126 6.52 -17.82 -5.60
C ALA A 126 7.09 -18.85 -4.60
N ALA A 127 6.25 -19.57 -3.84
CA ALA A 127 6.68 -20.62 -2.91
C ALA A 127 6.50 -22.03 -3.49
N CYS A 128 5.69 -22.20 -4.53
CA CYS A 128 5.41 -23.49 -5.18
C CYS A 128 6.30 -23.77 -6.41
N GLY A 129 6.99 -22.77 -6.94
CA GLY A 129 7.96 -22.89 -8.04
C GLY A 129 9.41 -22.88 -7.57
#